data_AF-A0AA86MHI1-F1
#
_entry.id   AF-A0AA86MHI1-F1
#
_cell.length_a   1.000
_cell.length_b   1.000
_cell.length_c   1.000
_cell.angle_alpha   90.00
_cell.angle_beta   90.00
_cell.angle_gamma   90.00
#
_symmetry.space_group_name_H-M   'P 1'
#
loop_
_entity.id
_entity.type
_entity.pdbx_description
1 polymer ?
#
loop_
_entity_poly.entity_id
_entity_poly.type
_entity_poly.pdbx_seq_one_letter_code
_entity_poly.pdbx_strand_id
1 'polypeptide(L)'
;MTRLNILMAASECVPFAKEGGLADVVGVLPKYLAHMGHDVRVVMPRYSRIDPERFGLERLPGVLVVPMGIMGNQYCGVWEGRLPGSAVPVYFLEHEGYYGREGLYEEDNVGYMDNDNRFIFLSRAAMELPKMIGFAPDVFHAHDWHTAAVPVFLNTLYRDDPLVGGAASVLTVHNMQHQGNFYPGAMEVLGIGWEHFTFLGLEKDNQTNLLKGGLYHATVLNTVSEGYAREMQTPEYGWGLDGVVRARSADLVGILNGVDYEEWNPETDPHIVANYSRSDLSGKKLCKRDVQRFFGLPEREDVPLFGLVGRLVKQKGIDILAEAIHRILALDVQVVMLGAGEPWSHFYFGDVRNEYPEKFGLYIGYNNGLSHRIEAGSDFFVMPSAFEPCGLNQMYSLRYGTLPIVRATGGLDDSVENFEEQNLTGNGFKFWSHDADALFDTVGWAVHTWFRRKDAMAALIGNAMAKRFTWEDSAARYEELYCRALRKRLGVGVFVRRFGG
;
A
#
# COMPACT_ATOMS: atom_id res chain seq x y z
N MET A 1 26.98 9.72 -2.92
CA MET A 1 25.69 9.14 -3.36
C MET A 1 25.44 9.62 -4.76
N THR A 2 25.02 8.72 -5.63
CA THR A 2 24.74 9.04 -7.02
C THR A 2 23.38 9.76 -7.09
N ARG A 3 23.35 11.03 -7.50
CA ARG A 3 22.08 11.69 -7.81
C ARG A 3 21.42 11.00 -9.01
N LEU A 4 20.15 10.61 -8.85
CA LEU A 4 19.34 9.96 -9.89
C LEU A 4 18.17 10.87 -10.25
N ASN A 5 17.79 10.86 -11.53
CA ASN A 5 16.56 11.46 -12.02
C ASN A 5 15.45 10.39 -12.06
N ILE A 6 14.41 10.53 -11.24
CA ILE A 6 13.37 9.52 -11.06
C ILE A 6 12.02 10.13 -11.42
N LEU A 7 11.31 9.52 -12.39
CA LEU A 7 9.91 9.86 -12.67
C LEU A 7 9.01 8.73 -12.18
N MET A 8 8.22 9.01 -11.15
CA MET A 8 7.19 8.09 -10.65
C MET A 8 5.87 8.36 -11.36
N ALA A 9 5.30 7.34 -11.97
CA ALA A 9 3.98 7.40 -12.59
C ALA A 9 3.00 6.62 -11.72
N ALA A 10 1.93 7.28 -11.29
CA ALA A 10 0.91 6.67 -10.45
C ALA A 10 -0.47 7.23 -10.75
N SER A 11 -1.49 6.41 -10.51
CA SER A 11 -2.89 6.85 -10.55
C SER A 11 -3.33 7.53 -9.24
N GLU A 12 -2.58 7.37 -8.15
CA GLU A 12 -2.95 7.87 -6.83
C GLU A 12 -1.72 8.47 -6.14
N CYS A 13 -1.95 9.49 -5.31
CA CYS A 13 -0.92 10.15 -4.53
C CYS A 13 -1.60 11.00 -3.45
N VAL A 14 -1.28 10.78 -2.17
CA VAL A 14 -1.79 11.64 -1.10
C VAL A 14 -1.09 13.01 -1.10
N PRO A 15 -1.81 14.11 -0.84
CA PRO A 15 -3.23 14.19 -0.46
C PRO A 15 -4.19 14.40 -1.66
N PHE A 16 -3.72 14.27 -2.90
CA PHE A 16 -4.47 14.69 -4.08
C PHE A 16 -5.59 13.71 -4.45
N ALA A 17 -5.30 12.41 -4.46
CA ALA A 17 -6.28 11.36 -4.72
C ALA A 17 -5.85 10.03 -4.08
N LYS A 18 -6.80 9.33 -3.45
CA LYS A 18 -6.57 8.07 -2.73
C LYS A 18 -7.79 7.16 -2.85
N GLU A 19 -7.54 5.91 -3.22
CA GLU A 19 -8.44 4.74 -3.10
C GLU A 19 -7.76 3.63 -2.28
N GLY A 20 -6.43 3.46 -2.41
CA GLY A 20 -5.68 2.39 -1.77
C GLY A 20 -4.35 2.81 -1.16
N GLY A 21 -3.57 1.81 -0.71
CA GLY A 21 -2.26 2.01 -0.08
C GLY A 21 -1.17 2.50 -1.04
N LEU A 22 -1.39 2.37 -2.35
CA LEU A 22 -0.53 2.96 -3.38
C LEU A 22 -0.33 4.46 -3.14
N ALA A 23 -1.43 5.18 -2.86
CA ALA A 23 -1.43 6.63 -2.70
C ALA A 23 -0.48 7.07 -1.57
N ASP A 24 -0.43 6.28 -0.49
CA ASP A 24 0.41 6.54 0.68
C ASP A 24 1.90 6.41 0.33
N VAL A 25 2.25 5.38 -0.44
CA VAL A 25 3.65 5.20 -0.89
C VAL A 25 4.09 6.36 -1.79
N VAL A 26 3.28 6.72 -2.78
CA VAL A 26 3.63 7.79 -3.74
C VAL A 26 3.56 9.17 -3.10
N GLY A 27 2.79 9.36 -2.03
CA GLY A 27 2.74 10.62 -1.28
C GLY A 27 3.94 10.83 -0.33
N VAL A 28 4.71 9.77 -0.03
CA VAL A 28 5.75 9.81 1.00
C VAL A 28 7.14 9.45 0.44
N LEU A 29 7.30 8.30 -0.22
CA LEU A 29 8.59 7.82 -0.74
C LEU A 29 9.36 8.87 -1.57
N PRO A 30 8.73 9.66 -2.46
CA PRO A 30 9.45 10.68 -3.23
C PRO A 30 10.16 11.72 -2.37
N LYS A 31 9.57 12.09 -1.21
CA LYS A 31 10.14 13.07 -0.29
C LYS A 31 11.46 12.56 0.28
N TYR A 32 11.48 11.30 0.73
CA TYR A 32 12.67 10.68 1.32
C TYR A 32 13.78 10.47 0.28
N LEU A 33 13.44 10.03 -0.92
CA LEU A 33 14.40 9.95 -2.02
C LEU A 33 14.96 11.33 -2.41
N ALA A 34 14.14 12.39 -2.37
CA ALA A 34 14.61 13.75 -2.59
C ALA A 34 15.53 14.24 -1.45
N HIS A 35 15.24 13.91 -0.19
CA HIS A 35 16.12 14.18 0.95
C HIS A 35 17.47 13.45 0.84
N MET A 36 17.51 12.28 0.21
CA MET A 36 18.74 11.56 -0.12
C MET A 36 19.53 12.19 -1.30
N GLY A 37 18.98 13.23 -1.94
CA GLY A 37 19.65 14.00 -2.99
C GLY A 37 19.26 13.65 -4.43
N HIS A 38 18.23 12.83 -4.64
CA HIS A 38 17.72 12.50 -5.97
C HIS A 38 16.78 13.60 -6.52
N ASP A 39 16.70 13.72 -7.85
CA ASP A 39 15.70 14.57 -8.53
C ASP A 39 14.47 13.71 -8.82
N VAL A 40 13.50 13.76 -7.89
CA VAL A 40 12.28 12.95 -7.97
C VAL A 40 11.13 13.80 -8.46
N ARG A 41 10.36 13.25 -9.39
CA ARG A 41 9.15 13.88 -9.93
C ARG A 41 8.02 12.86 -9.95
N VAL A 42 6.80 13.32 -9.72
CA VAL A 42 5.60 12.47 -9.78
C VAL A 42 4.72 12.93 -10.95
N VAL A 43 4.15 12.00 -11.70
CA VAL A 43 3.10 12.26 -12.68
C VAL A 43 1.85 11.47 -12.33
N MET A 44 0.71 12.14 -12.32
CA MET A 44 -0.59 11.53 -12.06
C MET A 44 -1.71 12.21 -12.85
N PRO A 45 -2.90 11.58 -12.94
CA PRO A 45 -4.07 12.25 -13.49
C PRO A 45 -4.52 13.46 -12.66
N ARG A 46 -5.02 14.49 -13.34
CA ARG A 46 -5.75 15.58 -12.70
C ARG A 46 -7.24 15.19 -12.59
N TYR A 47 -7.61 14.49 -11.55
CA TYR A 47 -9.02 14.18 -11.27
C TYR A 47 -9.82 15.44 -10.91
N SER A 48 -11.13 15.46 -11.17
CA SER A 48 -12.02 16.60 -10.85
C SER A 48 -11.94 17.05 -9.39
N ARG A 49 -11.73 16.11 -8.47
CA ARG A 49 -11.59 16.39 -7.03
C ARG A 49 -10.30 17.14 -6.64
N ILE A 50 -9.33 17.22 -7.56
CA ILE A 50 -8.09 17.97 -7.35
C ILE A 50 -8.35 19.43 -7.75
N ASP A 51 -8.55 20.26 -6.74
CA ASP A 51 -8.73 21.70 -6.90
C ASP A 51 -7.37 22.40 -7.11
N PRO A 52 -7.14 23.03 -8.27
CA PRO A 52 -5.91 23.76 -8.57
C PRO A 52 -5.60 24.86 -7.56
N GLU A 53 -6.59 25.61 -7.09
CA GLU A 53 -6.34 26.74 -6.19
C GLU A 53 -5.92 26.23 -4.81
N ARG A 54 -6.64 25.24 -4.28
CA ARG A 54 -6.33 24.60 -2.99
C ARG A 54 -4.89 24.07 -2.93
N PHE A 55 -4.40 23.50 -4.03
CA PHE A 55 -3.07 22.90 -4.09
C PHE A 55 -2.00 23.80 -4.74
N GLY A 56 -2.35 25.06 -5.08
CA GLY A 56 -1.44 26.00 -5.72
C GLY A 56 -0.87 25.48 -7.04
N LEU A 57 -1.71 24.84 -7.86
CA LEU A 57 -1.29 24.27 -9.13
C LEU A 57 -1.15 25.35 -10.19
N GLU A 58 -0.03 25.33 -10.89
CA GLU A 58 0.26 26.23 -12.01
C GLU A 58 0.17 25.48 -13.32
N ARG A 59 -0.58 26.02 -14.29
CA ARG A 59 -0.67 25.41 -15.61
C ARG A 59 0.60 25.68 -16.40
N LEU A 60 1.25 24.63 -16.88
CA LEU A 60 2.40 24.77 -17.76
C LEU A 60 1.98 25.30 -19.14
N PRO A 61 2.81 26.12 -19.79
CA PRO A 61 2.53 26.60 -21.13
C PRO A 61 2.58 25.43 -22.13
N GLY A 62 1.63 25.45 -23.08
CA GLY A 62 1.54 24.45 -24.15
C GLY A 62 0.53 23.34 -23.85
N VAL A 63 0.61 22.30 -24.67
CA VAL A 63 -0.27 21.13 -24.63
C VAL A 63 0.60 19.90 -24.80
N LEU A 64 0.41 18.90 -23.95
CA LEU A 64 1.08 17.61 -24.10
C LEU A 64 0.35 16.80 -25.17
N VAL A 65 1.09 16.36 -26.19
CA VAL A 65 0.57 15.51 -27.27
C VAL A 65 0.89 14.06 -26.94
N VAL A 66 -0.14 13.20 -26.92
CA VAL A 66 -0.05 11.81 -26.51
C VAL A 66 -0.49 10.89 -27.66
N PRO A 67 0.42 10.18 -28.33
CA PRO A 67 0.07 9.27 -29.43
C PRO A 67 -0.58 7.99 -28.90
N MET A 68 -1.85 7.75 -29.24
CA MET A 68 -2.70 6.66 -28.72
C MET A 68 -3.11 5.65 -29.80
N GLY A 69 -2.12 5.22 -30.60
CA GLY A 69 -2.30 4.20 -31.64
C GLY A 69 -3.41 4.56 -32.63
N ILE A 70 -4.40 3.69 -32.78
CA ILE A 70 -5.54 3.89 -33.71
C ILE A 70 -6.38 5.13 -33.38
N MET A 71 -6.34 5.61 -32.12
CA MET A 71 -7.05 6.82 -31.70
C MET A 71 -6.35 8.11 -32.15
N GLY A 72 -5.15 8.01 -32.74
CA GLY A 72 -4.33 9.15 -33.14
C GLY A 72 -3.77 9.92 -31.94
N ASN A 73 -3.46 11.20 -32.16
CA ASN A 73 -2.95 12.06 -31.10
C ASN A 73 -4.08 12.56 -30.21
N GLN A 74 -3.95 12.29 -28.91
CA GLN A 74 -4.76 12.89 -27.85
C GLN A 74 -3.97 14.04 -27.21
N TYR A 75 -4.66 14.93 -26.49
CA TYR A 75 -4.09 16.17 -25.99
C TYR A 75 -4.50 16.39 -24.53
N CYS A 76 -3.56 16.79 -23.67
CA CYS A 76 -3.89 17.21 -22.31
C CYS A 76 -3.16 18.49 -21.89
N GLY A 77 -3.80 19.20 -20.95
CA GLY A 77 -3.11 20.20 -20.16
C GLY A 77 -2.19 19.54 -19.14
N VAL A 78 -1.12 20.22 -18.76
CA VAL A 78 -0.25 19.80 -17.66
C VAL A 78 -0.25 20.90 -16.61
N TRP A 79 -0.58 20.52 -15.39
CA TRP A 79 -0.45 21.38 -14.21
C TRP A 79 0.73 20.91 -13.38
N GLU A 80 1.48 21.85 -12.81
CA GLU A 80 2.57 21.59 -11.88
C GLU A 80 2.16 22.02 -10.47
N GLY A 81 2.38 21.15 -9.50
CA GLY A 81 2.29 21.45 -8.08
C GLY A 81 3.45 20.81 -7.32
N ARG A 82 3.33 20.72 -6.00
CA ARG A 82 4.34 20.08 -5.15
C ARG A 82 3.70 19.16 -4.13
N LEU A 83 4.42 18.10 -3.76
CA LEU A 83 4.05 17.30 -2.61
C LEU A 83 4.12 18.16 -1.33
N PRO A 84 3.07 18.18 -0.49
CA PRO A 84 3.05 19.00 0.72
C PRO A 84 4.25 18.73 1.63
N GLY A 85 4.83 19.81 2.16
CA GLY A 85 6.01 19.73 3.02
C GLY A 85 7.30 19.37 2.27
N SER A 86 7.33 19.45 0.94
CA SER A 86 8.54 19.13 0.16
C SER A 86 8.67 19.97 -1.12
N ALA A 87 9.85 19.94 -1.72
CA ALA A 87 10.11 20.55 -3.03
C ALA A 87 9.80 19.62 -4.22
N VAL A 88 9.35 18.38 -3.99
CA VAL A 88 9.13 17.39 -5.04
C VAL A 88 7.99 17.84 -5.97
N PRO A 89 8.25 18.09 -7.27
CA PRO A 89 7.23 18.48 -8.22
C PRO A 89 6.29 17.32 -8.55
N VAL A 90 5.00 17.66 -8.71
CA VAL A 90 3.94 16.75 -9.15
C VAL A 90 3.30 17.33 -10.40
N TYR A 91 3.24 16.55 -11.46
CA TYR A 91 2.62 16.93 -12.73
C TYR A 91 1.26 16.24 -12.87
N PHE A 92 0.22 17.04 -13.04
CA PHE A 92 -1.15 16.59 -13.16
C PHE A 92 -1.61 16.68 -14.60
N LEU A 93 -2.01 15.55 -15.17
CA LEU A 93 -2.48 15.45 -16.55
C LEU A 93 -3.98 15.76 -16.61
N GLU A 94 -4.33 16.89 -17.22
CA GLU A 94 -5.70 17.35 -17.38
C GLU A 94 -6.29 16.91 -18.73
N HIS A 95 -7.18 15.92 -18.68
CA HIS A 95 -7.93 15.44 -19.83
C HIS A 95 -9.39 15.20 -19.42
N GLU A 96 -10.28 16.14 -19.75
CA GLU A 96 -11.66 16.15 -19.25
C GLU A 96 -12.40 14.84 -19.51
N GLY A 97 -12.29 14.28 -20.72
CA GLY A 97 -12.96 13.03 -21.06
C GLY A 97 -12.50 11.81 -20.25
N TYR A 98 -11.29 11.85 -19.66
CA TYR A 98 -10.71 10.75 -18.90
C TYR A 98 -10.75 10.98 -17.40
N TYR A 99 -10.48 12.20 -16.94
CA TYR A 99 -10.29 12.49 -15.51
C TYR A 99 -11.29 13.50 -14.95
N GLY A 100 -12.14 14.08 -15.81
CA GLY A 100 -13.26 14.95 -15.45
C GLY A 100 -14.44 14.22 -14.79
N ARG A 101 -14.17 13.30 -13.86
CA ARG A 101 -15.17 12.43 -13.20
C ARG A 101 -14.98 12.43 -11.69
N GLU A 102 -16.02 12.06 -10.95
CA GLU A 102 -15.97 11.97 -9.49
C GLU A 102 -15.10 10.80 -9.02
N GLY A 103 -15.31 9.62 -9.59
CA GLY A 103 -14.58 8.40 -9.27
C GLY A 103 -13.22 8.28 -9.97
N LEU A 104 -12.32 7.53 -9.34
CA LEU A 104 -10.99 7.24 -9.91
C LEU A 104 -11.05 6.15 -10.97
N TYR A 105 -11.65 5.02 -10.65
CA TYR A 105 -11.68 3.82 -11.49
C TYR A 105 -13.10 3.33 -11.79
N GLU A 106 -14.06 3.70 -10.96
CA GLU A 106 -15.42 3.16 -10.99
C GLU A 106 -16.44 4.20 -10.55
N GLU A 107 -17.69 3.93 -10.90
CA GLU A 107 -18.89 4.63 -10.44
C GLU A 107 -19.89 3.55 -10.01
N ASP A 108 -20.48 3.70 -8.83
CA ASP A 108 -21.40 2.70 -8.25
C ASP A 108 -20.84 1.25 -8.20
N ASN A 109 -19.54 1.09 -7.91
CA ASN A 109 -18.79 -0.18 -7.94
C ASN A 109 -18.70 -0.85 -9.32
N VAL A 110 -18.92 -0.09 -10.40
CA VAL A 110 -18.74 -0.55 -11.77
C VAL A 110 -17.57 0.22 -12.38
N GLY A 111 -16.51 -0.51 -12.76
CA GLY A 111 -15.34 0.06 -13.41
C GLY A 111 -15.71 0.80 -14.70
N TYR A 112 -15.16 2.00 -14.89
CA TYR A 112 -15.38 2.76 -16.12
C TYR A 112 -14.95 1.96 -17.35
N MET A 113 -15.82 1.94 -18.36
CA MET A 113 -15.62 1.12 -19.57
C MET A 113 -14.37 1.49 -20.36
N ASP A 114 -13.88 2.72 -20.22
CA ASP A 114 -12.71 3.26 -20.91
C ASP A 114 -11.45 3.26 -20.04
N ASN A 115 -11.43 2.50 -18.94
CA ASN A 115 -10.26 2.37 -18.07
C ASN A 115 -9.00 1.91 -18.81
N ASP A 116 -9.14 1.07 -19.83
CA ASP A 116 -8.03 0.75 -20.73
C ASP A 116 -7.41 2.03 -21.31
N ASN A 117 -8.21 2.83 -22.02
CA ASN A 117 -7.76 4.03 -22.69
C ASN A 117 -7.20 5.08 -21.72
N ARG A 118 -7.86 5.26 -20.56
CA ARG A 118 -7.46 6.22 -19.53
C ARG A 118 -6.06 5.94 -18.97
N PHE A 119 -5.74 4.67 -18.74
CA PHE A 119 -4.48 4.27 -18.10
C PHE A 119 -3.38 3.92 -19.11
N ILE A 120 -3.75 3.55 -20.34
CA ILE A 120 -2.84 3.60 -21.49
C ILE A 120 -2.42 5.06 -21.74
N PHE A 121 -3.37 6.01 -21.70
CA PHE A 121 -3.08 7.44 -21.84
C PHE A 121 -2.14 7.94 -20.75
N LEU A 122 -2.43 7.64 -19.47
CA LEU A 122 -1.54 8.00 -18.35
C LEU A 122 -0.11 7.48 -18.58
N SER A 123 0.02 6.21 -18.93
CA SER A 123 1.31 5.57 -19.18
C SER A 123 2.05 6.20 -20.36
N ARG A 124 1.34 6.52 -21.44
CA ARG A 124 1.92 7.14 -22.63
C ARG A 124 2.30 8.60 -22.39
N ALA A 125 1.45 9.35 -21.70
CA ALA A 125 1.70 10.73 -21.29
C ALA A 125 2.91 10.82 -20.34
N ALA A 126 3.12 9.84 -19.45
CA ALA A 126 4.30 9.77 -18.62
C ALA A 126 5.61 9.61 -19.44
N MET A 127 5.55 9.02 -20.64
CA MET A 127 6.71 8.93 -21.55
C MET A 127 6.94 10.22 -22.35
N GLU A 128 5.88 10.97 -22.66
CA GLU A 128 5.96 12.23 -23.42
C GLU A 128 6.26 13.45 -22.53
N LEU A 129 5.77 13.45 -21.28
CA LEU A 129 5.96 14.54 -20.33
C LEU A 129 7.44 14.94 -20.14
N PRO A 130 8.40 14.01 -19.97
CA PRO A 130 9.83 14.33 -19.89
C PRO A 130 10.32 15.22 -21.03
N LYS A 131 9.81 15.02 -22.26
CA LYS A 131 10.19 15.80 -23.44
C LYS A 131 9.63 17.22 -23.40
N MET A 132 8.43 17.39 -22.86
CA MET A 132 7.79 18.70 -22.69
C MET A 132 8.55 19.55 -21.65
N ILE A 133 8.98 18.94 -20.54
CA ILE A 133 9.58 19.65 -19.40
C ILE A 133 11.12 19.62 -19.41
N GLY A 134 11.75 19.02 -20.43
CA GLY A 134 13.20 18.90 -20.55
C GLY A 134 13.83 18.05 -19.45
N PHE A 135 13.14 17.01 -18.99
CA PHE A 135 13.63 16.09 -17.96
C PHE A 135 14.12 14.78 -18.59
N ALA A 136 15.31 14.31 -18.20
CA ALA A 136 15.88 13.05 -18.66
C ALA A 136 15.89 12.04 -17.51
N PRO A 137 14.85 11.19 -17.37
CA PRO A 137 14.78 10.22 -16.30
C PRO A 137 15.86 9.14 -16.45
N ASP A 138 16.54 8.84 -15.35
CA ASP A 138 17.37 7.64 -15.21
C ASP A 138 16.47 6.42 -14.93
N VAL A 139 15.36 6.64 -14.20
CA VAL A 139 14.40 5.62 -13.84
C VAL A 139 12.97 6.10 -14.05
N PHE A 140 12.17 5.26 -14.71
CA PHE A 140 10.71 5.29 -14.62
C PHE A 140 10.25 4.31 -13.55
N HIS A 141 9.53 4.81 -12.55
CA HIS A 141 8.92 3.97 -11.53
C HIS A 141 7.41 3.93 -11.75
N ALA A 142 6.95 2.83 -12.32
CA ALA A 142 5.54 2.54 -12.54
C ALA A 142 4.93 1.86 -11.32
N HIS A 143 3.70 2.21 -11.01
CA HIS A 143 2.91 1.62 -9.95
C HIS A 143 1.61 0.99 -10.47
N ASP A 144 1.44 -0.29 -10.15
CA ASP A 144 0.30 -1.15 -10.50
C ASP A 144 -0.06 -1.16 -11.98
N TRP A 145 -1.18 -1.81 -12.31
CA TRP A 145 -1.66 -1.96 -13.67
C TRP A 145 -1.92 -0.61 -14.37
N HIS A 146 -2.26 0.44 -13.59
CA HIS A 146 -2.56 1.78 -14.10
C HIS A 146 -1.42 2.41 -14.89
N THR A 147 -0.18 2.06 -14.54
CA THR A 147 1.01 2.59 -15.23
C THR A 147 1.94 1.48 -15.74
N ALA A 148 1.48 0.23 -15.70
CA ALA A 148 2.23 -0.94 -16.15
C ALA A 148 2.56 -0.92 -17.66
N ALA A 149 1.89 -0.08 -18.45
CA ALA A 149 2.26 0.12 -19.86
C ALA A 149 3.52 0.99 -20.05
N VAL A 150 3.98 1.75 -19.04
CA VAL A 150 5.25 2.51 -19.09
C VAL A 150 6.45 1.65 -19.47
N PRO A 151 6.76 0.54 -18.76
CA PRO A 151 7.87 -0.35 -19.17
C PRO A 151 7.64 -1.00 -20.54
N VAL A 152 6.39 -1.27 -20.92
CA VAL A 152 6.06 -1.81 -22.25
C VAL A 152 6.48 -0.81 -23.32
N PHE A 153 6.01 0.44 -23.22
CA PHE A 153 6.36 1.53 -24.12
C PHE A 153 7.85 1.82 -24.18
N LEU A 154 8.52 1.85 -23.02
CA LEU A 154 9.97 2.06 -22.94
C LEU A 154 10.77 1.02 -23.74
N ASN A 155 10.27 -0.22 -23.81
CA ASN A 155 10.94 -1.31 -24.52
C ASN A 155 10.47 -1.52 -25.95
N THR A 156 9.36 -0.91 -26.37
CA THR A 156 8.84 -1.01 -27.73
C THR A 156 9.05 0.30 -28.48
N LEU A 157 8.25 1.31 -28.18
CA LEU A 157 8.14 2.53 -28.97
C LEU A 157 9.18 3.60 -28.62
N TYR A 158 9.74 3.58 -27.40
CA TYR A 158 10.71 4.59 -26.94
C TYR A 158 12.12 4.04 -26.72
N ARG A 159 12.41 2.80 -27.11
CA ARG A 159 13.72 2.17 -26.85
C ARG A 159 14.88 3.02 -27.39
N ASP A 160 14.68 3.58 -28.58
CA ASP A 160 15.68 4.37 -29.30
C ASP A 160 15.46 5.89 -29.15
N ASP A 161 14.53 6.31 -28.28
CA ASP A 161 14.31 7.71 -27.99
C ASP A 161 15.54 8.29 -27.25
N PRO A 162 16.11 9.42 -27.72
CA PRO A 162 17.36 9.95 -27.19
C PRO A 162 17.24 10.48 -25.76
N LEU A 163 16.04 10.87 -25.31
CA LEU A 163 15.82 11.44 -23.99
C LEU A 163 15.46 10.36 -22.96
N VAL A 164 14.56 9.44 -23.32
CA VAL A 164 13.97 8.49 -22.37
C VAL A 164 14.38 7.04 -22.60
N GLY A 165 14.89 6.67 -23.78
CA GLY A 165 15.21 5.28 -24.13
C GLY A 165 16.31 4.64 -23.28
N GLY A 166 17.20 5.46 -22.72
CA GLY A 166 18.25 5.01 -21.80
C GLY A 166 17.79 4.71 -20.36
N ALA A 167 16.56 5.08 -19.99
CA ALA A 167 16.04 4.91 -18.64
C ALA A 167 15.85 3.43 -18.29
N ALA A 168 16.02 3.07 -17.02
CA ALA A 168 15.55 1.80 -16.48
C ALA A 168 14.08 1.91 -16.04
N SER A 169 13.40 0.78 -15.93
CA SER A 169 12.01 0.71 -15.45
C SER A 169 11.88 -0.15 -14.20
N VAL A 170 11.22 0.38 -13.17
CA VAL A 170 10.78 -0.35 -11.99
C VAL A 170 9.26 -0.42 -12.02
N LEU A 171 8.70 -1.61 -11.83
CA LEU A 171 7.26 -1.78 -11.63
C LEU A 171 7.00 -2.25 -10.20
N THR A 172 6.26 -1.47 -9.43
CA THR A 172 5.75 -1.89 -8.12
C THR A 172 4.34 -2.43 -8.23
N VAL A 173 4.13 -3.65 -7.75
CA VAL A 173 2.81 -4.27 -7.62
C VAL A 173 2.39 -4.19 -6.16
N HIS A 174 1.41 -3.34 -5.84
CA HIS A 174 0.84 -3.22 -4.50
C HIS A 174 -0.25 -4.25 -4.26
N ASN A 175 -0.94 -4.68 -5.32
CA ASN A 175 -1.98 -5.71 -5.25
C ASN A 175 -2.10 -6.47 -6.57
N MET A 176 -1.86 -7.79 -6.53
CA MET A 176 -1.94 -8.69 -7.69
C MET A 176 -3.39 -8.99 -8.15
N GLN A 177 -4.39 -8.71 -7.32
CA GLN A 177 -5.79 -8.96 -7.65
C GLN A 177 -6.29 -8.06 -8.80
N HIS A 178 -5.81 -6.81 -8.87
CA HIS A 178 -6.19 -5.85 -9.90
C HIS A 178 -5.12 -5.75 -10.99
N GLN A 179 -5.40 -6.31 -12.16
CA GLN A 179 -4.38 -6.52 -13.20
C GLN A 179 -4.58 -5.68 -14.48
N GLY A 180 -5.69 -4.95 -14.60
CA GLY A 180 -6.05 -4.24 -15.83
C GLY A 180 -6.27 -5.21 -17.00
N ASN A 181 -7.25 -6.11 -16.86
CA ASN A 181 -7.68 -7.04 -17.90
C ASN A 181 -8.71 -6.36 -18.81
N PHE A 182 -8.41 -6.24 -20.09
CA PHE A 182 -9.22 -5.48 -21.06
C PHE A 182 -9.45 -6.26 -22.35
N TYR A 183 -10.39 -5.80 -23.16
CA TYR A 183 -10.64 -6.36 -24.49
C TYR A 183 -9.37 -6.28 -25.37
N PRO A 184 -9.10 -7.27 -26.26
CA PRO A 184 -7.92 -7.27 -27.13
C PRO A 184 -7.69 -5.97 -27.92
N GLY A 185 -8.76 -5.24 -28.26
CA GLY A 185 -8.68 -3.94 -28.92
C GLY A 185 -7.83 -2.89 -28.19
N ALA A 186 -7.56 -3.04 -26.89
CA ALA A 186 -6.59 -2.21 -26.18
C ALA A 186 -5.17 -2.25 -26.81
N MET A 187 -4.83 -3.31 -27.55
CA MET A 187 -3.59 -3.39 -28.33
C MET A 187 -3.49 -2.31 -29.42
N GLU A 188 -4.62 -1.97 -30.06
CA GLU A 188 -4.68 -0.93 -31.08
C GLU A 188 -4.47 0.47 -30.49
N VAL A 189 -4.88 0.65 -29.23
CA VAL A 189 -4.71 1.90 -28.49
C VAL A 189 -3.28 2.02 -27.95
N LEU A 190 -2.70 0.92 -27.48
CA LEU A 190 -1.26 0.83 -27.17
C LEU A 190 -0.41 1.15 -28.41
N GLY A 191 -0.84 0.71 -29.59
CA GLY A 191 -0.12 0.96 -30.85
C GLY A 191 1.26 0.29 -30.90
N ILE A 192 1.47 -0.79 -30.14
CA ILE A 192 2.76 -1.49 -30.05
C ILE A 192 2.89 -2.67 -31.03
N GLY A 193 1.81 -3.01 -31.74
CA GLY A 193 1.77 -4.17 -32.65
C GLY A 193 1.24 -5.45 -32.00
N TRP A 194 0.51 -6.26 -32.79
CA TRP A 194 -0.14 -7.50 -32.34
C TRP A 194 0.85 -8.62 -32.00
N GLU A 195 2.12 -8.52 -32.42
CA GLU A 195 3.20 -9.43 -32.03
C GLU A 195 3.45 -9.46 -30.50
N HIS A 196 2.99 -8.43 -29.78
CA HIS A 196 3.03 -8.38 -28.31
C HIS A 196 1.79 -8.98 -27.64
N PHE A 197 0.74 -9.30 -28.41
CA PHE A 197 -0.45 -10.01 -27.94
C PHE A 197 -0.21 -11.53 -27.97
N THR A 198 0.65 -11.99 -27.07
CA THR A 198 0.99 -13.41 -26.92
C THR A 198 0.96 -13.82 -25.46
N PHE A 199 0.90 -15.13 -25.21
CA PHE A 199 0.98 -15.68 -23.86
C PHE A 199 2.26 -15.26 -23.09
N LEU A 200 3.36 -14.98 -23.81
CA LEU A 200 4.62 -14.45 -23.26
C LEU A 200 4.71 -12.92 -23.31
N GLY A 201 3.61 -12.25 -23.63
CA GLY A 201 3.46 -10.81 -23.67
C GLY A 201 2.22 -10.38 -22.88
N LEU A 202 1.35 -9.60 -23.51
CA LEU A 202 0.20 -8.96 -22.84
C LEU A 202 -1.04 -9.86 -22.79
N GLU A 203 -1.13 -10.92 -23.58
CA GLU A 203 -2.35 -11.73 -23.66
C GLU A 203 -2.52 -12.62 -22.43
N LYS A 204 -3.69 -12.62 -21.82
CA LYS A 204 -4.12 -13.59 -20.81
C LYS A 204 -5.61 -13.84 -20.99
N ASP A 205 -6.02 -15.10 -21.14
CA ASP A 205 -7.43 -15.50 -21.29
C ASP A 205 -8.16 -14.75 -22.42
N ASN A 206 -7.47 -14.55 -23.55
CA ASN A 206 -7.94 -13.78 -24.70
C ASN A 206 -8.29 -12.30 -24.37
N GLN A 207 -7.63 -11.75 -23.35
CA GLN A 207 -7.71 -10.36 -22.93
C GLN A 207 -6.32 -9.73 -22.92
N THR A 208 -6.26 -8.41 -23.08
CA THR A 208 -5.04 -7.63 -22.88
C THR A 208 -4.89 -7.34 -21.39
N ASN A 209 -3.82 -7.84 -20.78
CA ASN A 209 -3.51 -7.64 -19.36
C ASN A 209 -2.32 -6.68 -19.23
N LEU A 210 -2.59 -5.45 -18.81
CA LEU A 210 -1.56 -4.40 -18.71
C LEU A 210 -0.51 -4.74 -17.66
N LEU A 211 -0.92 -5.29 -16.50
CA LEU A 211 0.03 -5.68 -15.46
C LEU A 211 0.99 -6.77 -15.95
N LYS A 212 0.48 -7.79 -16.64
CA LYS A 212 1.28 -8.87 -17.24
C LYS A 212 2.30 -8.32 -18.22
N GLY A 213 1.89 -7.41 -19.10
CA GLY A 213 2.80 -6.67 -19.99
C GLY A 213 3.90 -5.97 -19.20
N GLY A 214 3.52 -5.23 -18.16
CA GLY A 214 4.48 -4.57 -17.29
C GLY A 214 5.46 -5.53 -16.59
N LEU A 215 4.96 -6.67 -16.10
CA LEU A 215 5.78 -7.70 -15.46
C LEU A 215 6.81 -8.29 -16.43
N TYR A 216 6.48 -8.45 -17.71
CA TYR A 216 7.44 -8.92 -18.71
C TYR A 216 8.45 -7.85 -19.13
N HIS A 217 8.04 -6.58 -19.20
CA HIS A 217 8.88 -5.53 -19.76
C HIS A 217 9.68 -4.73 -18.71
N ALA A 218 9.28 -4.71 -17.44
CA ALA A 218 10.01 -3.95 -16.42
C ALA A 218 11.45 -4.46 -16.26
N THR A 219 12.39 -3.56 -15.98
CA THR A 219 13.81 -3.92 -15.77
C THR A 219 13.99 -4.68 -14.46
N VAL A 220 13.31 -4.22 -13.41
CA VAL A 220 13.17 -4.91 -12.12
C VAL A 220 11.75 -4.77 -11.59
N LEU A 221 11.36 -5.69 -10.72
CA LEU A 221 10.04 -5.73 -10.09
C LEU A 221 10.15 -5.44 -8.60
N ASN A 222 9.16 -4.73 -8.07
CA ASN A 222 9.01 -4.50 -6.65
C ASN A 222 7.61 -4.89 -6.18
N THR A 223 7.52 -5.28 -4.92
CA THR A 223 6.26 -5.33 -4.19
C THR A 223 6.48 -4.90 -2.74
N VAL A 224 5.40 -4.74 -2.00
CA VAL A 224 5.37 -4.00 -0.72
C VAL A 224 5.81 -4.82 0.50
N SER A 225 6.26 -6.07 0.32
CA SER A 225 6.91 -6.89 1.37
C SER A 225 7.62 -8.10 0.76
N GLU A 226 8.57 -8.70 1.49
CA GLU A 226 9.28 -9.91 1.06
C GLU A 226 8.41 -11.16 1.16
N GLY A 227 7.57 -11.25 2.19
CA GLY A 227 6.51 -12.24 2.35
C GLY A 227 5.58 -12.21 1.16
N TYR A 228 5.07 -11.03 0.80
CA TYR A 228 4.17 -10.93 -0.34
C TYR A 228 4.88 -11.22 -1.66
N ALA A 229 6.17 -10.87 -1.81
CA ALA A 229 6.97 -11.26 -2.98
C ALA A 229 7.07 -12.80 -3.15
N ARG A 230 7.12 -13.56 -2.05
CA ARG A 230 7.07 -15.03 -2.07
C ARG A 230 5.66 -15.53 -2.34
N GLU A 231 4.64 -14.92 -1.74
CA GLU A 231 3.24 -15.31 -1.89
C GLU A 231 2.74 -15.10 -3.31
N MET A 232 2.98 -13.96 -3.95
CA MET A 232 2.52 -13.67 -5.32
C MET A 232 3.12 -14.61 -6.39
N GLN A 233 4.08 -15.46 -6.01
CA GLN A 233 4.62 -16.54 -6.82
C GLN A 233 3.86 -17.86 -6.67
N THR A 234 2.84 -17.95 -5.80
CA THR A 234 1.97 -19.12 -5.64
C THR A 234 0.65 -18.91 -6.38
N PRO A 235 -0.05 -19.99 -6.78
CA PRO A 235 -1.35 -19.87 -7.43
C PRO A 235 -2.40 -19.12 -6.61
N GLU A 236 -2.34 -19.23 -5.27
CA GLU A 236 -3.29 -18.61 -4.34
C GLU A 236 -3.23 -17.07 -4.38
N TYR A 237 -2.03 -16.50 -4.47
CA TYR A 237 -1.84 -15.04 -4.38
C TYR A 237 -1.30 -14.40 -5.67
N GLY A 238 -0.92 -15.21 -6.67
CA GLY A 238 -0.49 -14.73 -7.96
C GLY A 238 -1.62 -14.44 -8.94
N TRP A 239 -2.87 -14.83 -8.62
CA TRP A 239 -4.07 -14.53 -9.40
C TRP A 239 -3.93 -14.87 -10.90
N GLY A 240 -3.34 -16.03 -11.20
CA GLY A 240 -3.07 -16.51 -12.57
C GLY A 240 -1.87 -15.87 -13.27
N LEU A 241 -1.11 -15.00 -12.59
CA LEU A 241 0.18 -14.46 -13.03
C LEU A 241 1.36 -15.05 -12.25
N ASP A 242 1.12 -16.00 -11.34
CA ASP A 242 2.14 -16.64 -10.51
C ASP A 242 3.30 -17.22 -11.34
N GLY A 243 3.01 -17.82 -12.49
CA GLY A 243 4.03 -18.31 -13.42
C GLY A 243 4.93 -17.21 -14.00
N VAL A 244 4.34 -16.06 -14.35
CA VAL A 244 5.07 -14.88 -14.86
C VAL A 244 5.97 -14.32 -13.77
N VAL A 245 5.42 -14.17 -12.56
CA VAL A 245 6.16 -13.67 -11.41
C VAL A 245 7.31 -14.62 -11.05
N ARG A 246 7.09 -15.93 -11.00
CA ARG A 246 8.15 -16.93 -10.75
C ARG A 246 9.26 -16.85 -11.79
N ALA A 247 8.91 -16.69 -13.07
CA ALA A 247 9.89 -16.53 -14.15
C ALA A 247 10.74 -15.24 -13.98
N ARG A 248 10.17 -14.21 -13.33
CA ARG A 248 10.84 -12.95 -12.99
C ARG A 248 11.33 -12.87 -11.54
N SER A 249 11.35 -13.98 -10.80
CA SER A 249 11.69 -14.01 -9.36
C SER A 249 13.08 -13.44 -9.06
N ALA A 250 14.04 -13.69 -9.95
CA ALA A 250 15.38 -13.13 -9.84
C ALA A 250 15.39 -11.59 -9.89
N ASP A 251 14.34 -10.95 -10.41
CA ASP A 251 14.20 -9.48 -10.51
C ASP A 251 13.21 -8.88 -9.52
N LEU A 252 12.54 -9.73 -8.74
CA LEU A 252 11.51 -9.32 -7.79
C LEU A 252 12.13 -9.03 -6.43
N VAL A 253 11.82 -7.85 -5.89
CA VAL A 253 12.26 -7.43 -4.56
C VAL A 253 11.07 -6.95 -3.74
N GLY A 254 10.86 -7.55 -2.58
CA GLY A 254 9.96 -7.03 -1.56
C GLY A 254 10.61 -5.88 -0.79
N ILE A 255 9.92 -4.76 -0.64
CA ILE A 255 10.37 -3.63 0.20
C ILE A 255 9.16 -3.21 1.04
N LEU A 256 9.27 -3.35 2.36
CA LEU A 256 8.23 -2.91 3.30
C LEU A 256 8.07 -1.40 3.25
N ASN A 257 6.82 -0.95 3.38
CA ASN A 257 6.50 0.47 3.54
C ASN A 257 7.01 0.99 4.89
N GLY A 258 7.39 2.27 4.92
CA GLY A 258 7.64 2.98 6.17
C GLY A 258 6.35 3.42 6.85
N VAL A 259 6.46 3.77 8.13
CA VAL A 259 5.40 4.42 8.91
C VAL A 259 5.72 5.90 9.03
N ASP A 260 4.70 6.75 8.85
CA ASP A 260 4.79 8.16 9.21
C ASP A 260 4.65 8.32 10.73
N TYR A 261 5.78 8.42 11.43
CA TYR A 261 5.82 8.62 12.88
C TYR A 261 5.56 10.08 13.31
N GLU A 262 5.34 11.02 12.38
CA GLU A 262 4.77 12.33 12.73
C GLU A 262 3.26 12.21 13.01
N GLU A 263 2.59 11.33 12.27
CA GLU A 263 1.16 11.02 12.45
C GLU A 263 0.95 9.94 13.53
N TRP A 264 1.71 8.84 13.47
CA TRP A 264 1.49 7.66 14.31
C TRP A 264 2.51 7.57 15.45
N ASN A 265 2.34 8.40 16.48
CA ASN A 265 3.26 8.42 17.61
C ASN A 265 2.56 8.71 18.96
N PRO A 266 2.48 7.75 19.89
CA PRO A 266 1.79 7.96 21.18
C PRO A 266 2.39 9.09 22.03
N GLU A 267 3.61 9.54 21.75
CA GLU A 267 4.28 10.62 22.48
C GLU A 267 3.77 12.01 22.07
N THR A 268 3.19 12.15 20.87
CA THR A 268 2.77 13.44 20.29
C THR A 268 1.40 13.42 19.62
N ASP A 269 0.76 12.26 19.52
CA ASP A 269 -0.52 12.07 18.85
C ASP A 269 -1.61 12.96 19.48
N PRO A 270 -2.22 13.89 18.73
CA PRO A 270 -3.24 14.80 19.25
C PRO A 270 -4.63 14.15 19.36
N HIS A 271 -4.83 12.95 18.81
CA HIS A 271 -6.12 12.25 18.84
C HIS A 271 -6.36 11.45 20.13
N ILE A 272 -5.31 11.22 20.93
CA ILE A 272 -5.39 10.39 22.14
C ILE A 272 -5.51 11.24 23.40
N VAL A 273 -6.23 10.73 24.39
CA VAL A 273 -6.55 11.49 25.63
C VAL A 273 -5.33 11.77 26.51
N ALA A 274 -4.28 10.95 26.39
CA ALA A 274 -3.04 11.11 27.13
C ALA A 274 -1.88 10.51 26.32
N ASN A 275 -0.83 11.31 26.14
CA ASN A 275 0.40 10.83 25.51
C ASN A 275 1.19 9.91 26.45
N TYR A 276 1.96 9.01 25.87
CA TYR A 276 2.79 8.06 26.60
C TYR A 276 3.99 7.61 25.77
N SER A 277 4.95 6.96 26.42
CA SER A 277 6.19 6.51 25.79
C SER A 277 6.53 5.08 26.20
N ARG A 278 7.56 4.50 25.60
CA ARG A 278 8.06 3.17 25.98
C ARG A 278 8.51 3.10 27.45
N SER A 279 9.02 4.19 28.01
CA SER A 279 9.49 4.25 29.41
C SER A 279 8.36 4.55 30.40
N ASP A 280 7.23 5.10 29.95
CA ASP A 280 6.06 5.37 30.78
C ASP A 280 4.77 5.09 30.01
N LEU A 281 4.12 3.97 30.36
CA LEU A 281 2.84 3.52 29.80
C LEU A 281 1.62 4.01 30.59
N SER A 282 1.79 4.92 31.55
CA SER A 282 0.68 5.43 32.36
C SER A 282 -0.45 6.04 31.50
N GLY A 283 -0.09 6.80 30.46
CA GLY A 283 -1.05 7.36 29.51
C GLY A 283 -1.81 6.29 28.71
N LYS A 284 -1.19 5.14 28.41
CA LYS A 284 -1.87 4.03 27.70
C LYS A 284 -3.09 3.52 28.47
N LYS A 285 -3.03 3.47 29.81
CA LYS A 285 -4.16 3.08 30.67
C LYS A 285 -5.32 4.07 30.57
N LEU A 286 -5.02 5.37 30.49
CA LEU A 286 -6.04 6.41 30.29
C LEU A 286 -6.69 6.27 28.90
N CYS A 287 -5.90 6.00 27.86
CA CYS A 287 -6.41 5.72 26.52
C CYS A 287 -7.32 4.49 26.49
N LYS A 288 -6.98 3.41 27.20
CA LYS A 288 -7.83 2.21 27.30
C LYS A 288 -9.20 2.53 27.90
N ARG A 289 -9.22 3.26 29.02
CA ARG A 289 -10.47 3.70 29.66
C ARG A 289 -11.31 4.61 28.78
N ASP A 290 -10.65 5.49 28.03
CA ASP A 290 -11.30 6.38 27.06
C ASP A 290 -11.97 5.60 25.91
N VAL A 291 -11.31 4.57 25.37
CA VAL A 291 -11.91 3.67 24.37
C VAL A 291 -13.08 2.89 24.97
N GLN A 292 -12.91 2.29 26.15
CA GLN A 292 -13.99 1.57 26.84
C GLN A 292 -15.22 2.47 27.02
N ARG A 293 -15.01 3.69 27.52
CA ARG A 293 -16.08 4.68 27.70
C ARG A 293 -16.76 5.06 26.39
N PHE A 294 -15.99 5.30 25.32
CA PHE A 294 -16.53 5.66 24.01
C PHE A 294 -17.49 4.58 23.48
N PHE A 295 -17.14 3.30 23.65
CA PHE A 295 -17.97 2.18 23.21
C PHE A 295 -19.04 1.76 24.24
N GLY A 296 -19.13 2.44 25.39
CA GLY A 296 -20.07 2.10 26.46
C GLY A 296 -19.75 0.80 27.22
N LEU A 297 -18.51 0.33 27.14
CA LEU A 297 -18.03 -0.85 27.84
C LEU A 297 -17.66 -0.52 29.30
N PRO A 298 -17.71 -1.49 30.23
CA PRO A 298 -17.18 -1.32 31.59
C PRO A 298 -15.70 -0.89 31.57
N GLU A 299 -15.35 0.16 32.32
CA GLU A 299 -13.98 0.66 32.46
C GLU A 299 -13.14 -0.30 33.34
N ARG A 300 -12.63 -1.38 32.74
CA ARG A 300 -11.84 -2.44 33.43
C ARG A 300 -10.39 -2.44 32.95
N GLU A 301 -9.45 -2.12 33.84
CA GLU A 301 -8.02 -2.17 33.51
C GLU A 301 -7.46 -3.60 33.49
N ASP A 302 -8.08 -4.51 34.24
CA ASP A 302 -7.61 -5.89 34.48
C ASP A 302 -7.85 -6.86 33.31
N VAL A 303 -8.84 -6.57 32.45
CA VAL A 303 -9.17 -7.38 31.26
C VAL A 303 -8.48 -6.88 30.01
N PRO A 304 -8.02 -7.75 29.10
CA PRO A 304 -7.45 -7.31 27.83
C PRO A 304 -8.53 -6.73 26.90
N LEU A 305 -8.20 -5.61 26.25
CA LEU A 305 -9.00 -4.98 25.20
C LEU A 305 -8.40 -5.30 23.82
N PHE A 306 -9.18 -5.92 22.94
CA PHE A 306 -8.81 -6.24 21.57
C PHE A 306 -9.41 -5.21 20.60
N GLY A 307 -8.56 -4.56 19.82
CA GLY A 307 -8.96 -3.61 18.79
C GLY A 307 -8.97 -4.21 17.38
N LEU A 308 -9.92 -3.79 16.55
CA LEU A 308 -9.90 -4.00 15.11
C LEU A 308 -10.29 -2.72 14.39
N VAL A 309 -9.49 -2.32 13.39
CA VAL A 309 -9.80 -1.20 12.49
C VAL A 309 -9.56 -1.63 11.04
N GLY A 310 -10.56 -1.47 10.17
CA GLY A 310 -10.37 -1.72 8.74
C GLY A 310 -11.67 -1.92 7.95
N ARG A 311 -11.53 -2.35 6.70
CA ARG A 311 -12.68 -2.72 5.85
C ARG A 311 -13.26 -4.05 6.31
N LEU A 312 -14.57 -4.11 6.46
CA LEU A 312 -15.31 -5.32 6.84
C LEU A 312 -15.61 -6.16 5.58
N VAL A 313 -14.55 -6.72 5.00
CA VAL A 313 -14.61 -7.53 3.77
C VAL A 313 -13.91 -8.86 3.98
N LYS A 314 -14.26 -9.87 3.17
CA LYS A 314 -13.66 -11.22 3.27
C LYS A 314 -12.13 -11.22 3.23
N GLN A 315 -11.51 -10.33 2.43
CA GLN A 315 -10.05 -10.16 2.40
C GLN A 315 -9.44 -9.91 3.80
N LYS A 316 -10.14 -9.20 4.68
CA LYS A 316 -9.68 -8.83 6.02
C LYS A 316 -10.02 -9.89 7.09
N GLY A 317 -10.48 -11.08 6.67
CA GLY A 317 -10.79 -12.20 7.57
C GLY A 317 -12.01 -11.98 8.43
N ILE A 318 -12.96 -11.15 7.96
CA ILE A 318 -14.15 -10.80 8.73
C ILE A 318 -15.09 -12.00 8.92
N ASP A 319 -15.07 -12.95 8.00
CA ASP A 319 -15.76 -14.24 8.05
C ASP A 319 -15.20 -15.15 9.14
N ILE A 320 -13.87 -15.33 9.21
CA ILE A 320 -13.27 -16.16 10.26
C ILE A 320 -13.39 -15.51 11.64
N LEU A 321 -13.41 -14.18 11.71
CA LEU A 321 -13.70 -13.47 12.95
C LEU A 321 -15.15 -13.72 13.39
N ALA A 322 -16.12 -13.63 12.48
CA ALA A 322 -17.52 -13.90 12.77
C ALA A 322 -17.71 -15.32 13.35
N GLU A 323 -17.04 -16.32 12.78
CA GLU A 323 -17.09 -17.70 13.30
C GLU A 323 -16.41 -17.86 14.68
N ALA A 324 -15.38 -17.07 14.98
CA ALA A 324 -14.65 -17.14 16.25
C ALA A 324 -15.25 -16.27 17.37
N ILE A 325 -16.00 -15.22 17.05
CA ILE A 325 -16.27 -14.10 17.97
C ILE A 325 -17.00 -14.52 19.25
N HIS A 326 -17.99 -15.41 19.16
CA HIS A 326 -18.73 -15.88 20.34
C HIS A 326 -17.82 -16.67 21.30
N ARG A 327 -16.86 -17.44 20.77
CA ARG A 327 -15.88 -18.18 21.58
C ARG A 327 -14.89 -17.23 22.23
N ILE A 328 -14.45 -16.20 21.50
CA ILE A 328 -13.60 -15.12 22.04
C ILE A 328 -14.32 -14.38 23.18
N LEU A 329 -15.58 -13.99 22.99
CA LEU A 329 -16.37 -13.25 23.97
C LEU A 329 -16.79 -14.10 25.19
N ALA A 330 -16.67 -15.43 25.12
CA ALA A 330 -16.80 -16.31 26.27
C ALA A 330 -15.62 -16.18 27.26
N LEU A 331 -14.46 -15.69 26.82
CA LEU A 331 -13.31 -15.35 27.67
C LEU A 331 -13.57 -14.03 28.43
N ASP A 332 -12.83 -13.74 29.50
CA ASP A 332 -12.91 -12.45 30.21
C ASP A 332 -12.11 -11.36 29.48
N VAL A 333 -12.66 -10.89 28.36
CA VAL A 333 -12.06 -9.94 27.42
C VAL A 333 -13.07 -8.87 26.99
N GLN A 334 -12.57 -7.82 26.36
CA GLN A 334 -13.37 -6.85 25.62
C GLN A 334 -12.84 -6.72 24.19
N VAL A 335 -13.73 -6.46 23.24
CA VAL A 335 -13.42 -6.30 21.82
C VAL A 335 -14.07 -5.04 21.30
N VAL A 336 -13.33 -4.22 20.57
CA VAL A 336 -13.86 -3.03 19.88
C VAL A 336 -13.52 -3.09 18.40
N MET A 337 -14.49 -2.74 17.56
CA MET A 337 -14.38 -2.79 16.11
C MET A 337 -14.81 -1.47 15.48
N LEU A 338 -13.96 -0.93 14.60
CA LEU A 338 -14.22 0.23 13.76
C LEU A 338 -14.06 -0.18 12.29
N GLY A 339 -15.11 -0.06 11.49
CA GLY A 339 -15.00 -0.35 10.07
C GLY A 339 -16.30 -0.23 9.28
N ALA A 340 -16.19 -0.28 7.97
CA ALA A 340 -17.32 -0.39 7.05
C ALA A 340 -16.97 -1.37 5.92
N GLY A 341 -17.97 -1.91 5.22
CA GLY A 341 -17.76 -3.01 4.28
C GLY A 341 -19.06 -3.71 3.90
N GLU A 342 -19.02 -5.04 3.82
CA GLU A 342 -20.11 -5.86 3.29
C GLU A 342 -21.37 -5.76 4.18
N PRO A 343 -22.59 -5.59 3.62
CA PRO A 343 -23.81 -5.36 4.41
C PRO A 343 -24.10 -6.44 5.46
N TRP A 344 -23.86 -7.72 5.13
CA TRP A 344 -24.10 -8.82 6.08
C TRP A 344 -23.26 -8.67 7.35
N SER A 345 -22.03 -8.15 7.24
CA SER A 345 -21.13 -7.97 8.38
C SER A 345 -21.67 -6.91 9.33
N HIS A 346 -22.31 -5.86 8.83
CA HIS A 346 -22.88 -4.79 9.66
C HIS A 346 -24.02 -5.32 10.51
N PHE A 347 -24.92 -6.11 9.91
CA PHE A 347 -26.02 -6.75 10.63
C PHE A 347 -25.49 -7.75 11.66
N TYR A 348 -24.58 -8.65 11.24
CA TYR A 348 -24.05 -9.69 12.10
C TYR A 348 -23.34 -9.13 13.34
N PHE A 349 -22.38 -8.21 13.18
CA PHE A 349 -21.69 -7.63 14.34
C PHE A 349 -22.59 -6.67 15.14
N GLY A 350 -23.63 -6.10 14.51
CA GLY A 350 -24.68 -5.37 15.21
C GLY A 350 -25.43 -6.26 16.19
N ASP A 351 -25.77 -7.49 15.78
CA ASP A 351 -26.41 -8.48 16.64
C ASP A 351 -25.46 -8.96 17.76
N VAL A 352 -24.18 -9.20 17.44
CA VAL A 352 -23.15 -9.54 18.46
C VAL A 352 -23.03 -8.44 19.51
N ARG A 353 -23.04 -7.15 19.12
CA ARG A 353 -23.06 -6.04 20.07
C ARG A 353 -24.28 -6.08 20.99
N ASN A 354 -25.45 -6.41 20.46
CA ASN A 354 -26.68 -6.49 21.25
C ASN A 354 -26.67 -7.68 22.22
N GLU A 355 -26.04 -8.80 21.84
CA GLU A 355 -25.89 -9.99 22.67
C GLU A 355 -24.83 -9.82 23.78
N TYR A 356 -23.73 -9.11 23.49
CA TYR A 356 -22.60 -8.89 24.40
C TYR A 356 -22.31 -7.39 24.67
N PRO A 357 -23.28 -6.59 25.17
CA PRO A 357 -23.14 -5.14 25.27
C PRO A 357 -22.05 -4.67 26.23
N GLU A 358 -21.62 -5.52 27.17
CA GLU A 358 -20.54 -5.22 28.12
C GLU A 358 -19.15 -5.68 27.62
N LYS A 359 -19.08 -6.40 26.50
CA LYS A 359 -17.82 -6.94 25.96
C LYS A 359 -17.53 -6.55 24.51
N PHE A 360 -18.52 -6.21 23.70
CA PHE A 360 -18.33 -5.93 22.27
C PHE A 360 -18.82 -4.53 21.88
N GLY A 361 -17.89 -3.68 21.44
CA GLY A 361 -18.16 -2.36 20.91
C GLY A 361 -18.03 -2.33 19.38
N LEU A 362 -18.99 -1.71 18.69
CA LEU A 362 -19.00 -1.61 17.23
C LEU A 362 -19.28 -0.17 16.77
N TYR A 363 -18.44 0.32 15.85
CA TYR A 363 -18.65 1.55 15.10
C TYR A 363 -18.61 1.24 13.60
N ILE A 364 -19.73 1.47 12.91
CA ILE A 364 -19.81 1.32 11.45
C ILE A 364 -19.50 2.64 10.78
N GLY A 365 -18.39 2.69 10.03
CA GLY A 365 -17.96 3.88 9.31
C GLY A 365 -16.44 4.08 9.36
N TYR A 366 -16.00 5.25 8.90
CA TYR A 366 -14.61 5.68 8.94
C TYR A 366 -14.45 6.84 9.93
N ASN A 367 -13.47 6.74 10.82
CA ASN A 367 -13.17 7.79 11.79
C ASN A 367 -11.68 7.76 12.17
N ASN A 368 -10.91 8.72 11.66
CA ASN A 368 -9.47 8.77 11.90
C ASN A 368 -9.12 8.99 13.38
N GLY A 369 -9.82 9.92 14.06
CA GLY A 369 -9.56 10.14 15.48
C GLY A 369 -9.83 8.89 16.32
N LEU A 370 -10.85 8.11 15.97
CA LEU A 370 -11.17 6.87 16.66
C LEU A 370 -10.17 5.74 16.34
N SER A 371 -9.62 5.65 15.12
CA SER A 371 -8.60 4.64 14.81
C SER A 371 -7.35 4.84 15.66
N HIS A 372 -6.86 6.07 15.79
CA HIS A 372 -5.76 6.42 16.69
C HIS A 372 -6.06 6.08 18.16
N ARG A 373 -7.27 6.38 18.62
CA ARG A 373 -7.70 6.04 19.98
C ARG A 373 -7.73 4.52 20.21
N ILE A 374 -8.23 3.74 19.26
CA ILE A 374 -8.25 2.27 19.34
C ILE A 374 -6.83 1.72 19.35
N GLU A 375 -5.94 2.17 18.47
CA GLU A 375 -4.52 1.79 18.47
C GLU A 375 -3.85 2.10 19.81
N ALA A 376 -4.16 3.26 20.39
CA ALA A 376 -3.58 3.65 21.67
C ALA A 376 -4.15 2.91 22.88
N GLY A 377 -5.47 2.70 22.91
CA GLY A 377 -6.18 2.16 24.07
C GLY A 377 -6.25 0.64 24.11
N SER A 378 -6.08 -0.05 22.98
CA SER A 378 -6.12 -1.51 22.94
C SER A 378 -4.84 -2.12 23.53
N ASP A 379 -4.97 -3.34 24.07
CA ASP A 379 -3.83 -4.16 24.50
C ASP A 379 -3.35 -5.07 23.37
N PHE A 380 -4.30 -5.56 22.56
CA PHE A 380 -4.05 -6.38 21.39
C PHE A 380 -4.77 -5.81 20.17
N PHE A 381 -4.22 -6.04 18.98
CA PHE A 381 -4.84 -5.62 17.72
C PHE A 381 -4.99 -6.81 16.78
N VAL A 382 -6.21 -7.16 16.39
CA VAL A 382 -6.49 -8.41 15.66
C VAL A 382 -6.59 -8.14 14.16
N MET A 383 -5.85 -8.92 13.37
CA MET A 383 -5.66 -8.71 11.93
C MET A 383 -5.72 -10.05 11.21
N PRO A 384 -6.92 -10.64 11.06
CA PRO A 384 -7.07 -12.02 10.60
C PRO A 384 -7.06 -12.11 9.06
N SER A 385 -6.37 -11.20 8.37
CA SER A 385 -6.46 -11.01 6.91
C SER A 385 -6.15 -12.29 6.12
N ALA A 386 -6.96 -12.57 5.09
CA ALA A 386 -6.75 -13.64 4.12
C ALA A 386 -5.49 -13.42 3.25
N PHE A 387 -5.21 -12.16 2.94
CA PHE A 387 -3.93 -11.72 2.39
C PHE A 387 -3.73 -10.24 2.69
N GLU A 388 -2.49 -9.85 2.94
CA GLU A 388 -2.14 -8.48 3.30
C GLU A 388 -0.78 -8.12 2.69
N PRO A 389 -0.74 -7.51 1.48
CA PRO A 389 0.51 -7.25 0.76
C PRO A 389 1.56 -6.54 1.63
N CYS A 390 1.13 -5.50 2.36
CA CYS A 390 1.94 -4.82 3.37
C CYS A 390 1.27 -4.87 4.75
N GLY A 391 0.08 -4.28 4.86
CA GLY A 391 -0.51 -3.93 6.16
C GLY A 391 0.30 -2.80 6.81
N LEU A 392 -0.39 -1.77 7.31
CA LEU A 392 0.26 -0.68 8.05
C LEU A 392 -0.10 -0.72 9.53
N ASN A 393 -1.33 -1.12 9.83
CA ASN A 393 -1.89 -1.16 11.18
C ASN A 393 -1.00 -1.95 12.16
N GLN A 394 -0.35 -3.04 11.76
CA GLN A 394 0.51 -3.81 12.67
C GLN A 394 1.74 -3.00 13.08
N MET A 395 2.29 -2.20 12.17
CA MET A 395 3.41 -1.32 12.47
C MET A 395 2.98 -0.15 13.37
N TYR A 396 1.73 0.32 13.21
CA TYR A 396 1.12 1.29 14.13
C TYR A 396 0.92 0.67 15.51
N SER A 397 0.28 -0.49 15.60
CA SER A 397 0.05 -1.21 16.86
C SER A 397 1.36 -1.44 17.62
N LEU A 398 2.42 -1.89 16.92
CA LEU A 398 3.75 -2.04 17.51
C LEU A 398 4.27 -0.72 18.10
N ARG A 399 4.14 0.40 17.37
CA ARG A 399 4.56 1.74 17.85
C ARG A 399 3.78 2.19 19.10
N TYR A 400 2.50 1.84 19.20
CA TYR A 400 1.62 2.18 20.33
C TYR A 400 1.67 1.14 21.46
N GLY A 401 2.53 0.13 21.36
CA GLY A 401 2.63 -0.93 22.38
C GLY A 401 1.36 -1.77 22.49
N THR A 402 0.60 -1.86 21.40
CA THR A 402 -0.56 -2.71 21.22
C THR A 402 -0.09 -3.95 20.46
N LEU A 403 -0.19 -5.13 21.06
CA LEU A 403 0.43 -6.32 20.49
C LEU A 403 -0.42 -6.86 19.34
N PRO A 404 0.12 -6.93 18.11
CA PRO A 404 -0.64 -7.42 16.98
C PRO A 404 -0.84 -8.94 17.07
N ILE A 405 -2.04 -9.40 16.73
CA ILE A 405 -2.42 -10.80 16.53
C ILE A 405 -2.77 -10.96 15.07
N VAL A 406 -1.88 -11.59 14.31
CA VAL A 406 -1.92 -11.56 12.85
C VAL A 406 -1.92 -12.95 12.24
N ARG A 407 -2.56 -13.11 11.09
CA ARG A 407 -2.23 -14.23 10.22
C ARG A 407 -0.85 -13.98 9.61
N ALA A 408 0.00 -14.99 9.58
CA ALA A 408 1.30 -14.98 8.91
C ALA A 408 1.12 -14.94 7.38
N THR A 409 0.81 -13.75 6.86
CA THR A 409 0.68 -13.46 5.44
C THR A 409 1.28 -12.10 5.09
N GLY A 410 1.90 -12.01 3.90
CA GLY A 410 2.44 -10.82 3.30
C GLY A 410 3.27 -9.99 4.26
N GLY A 411 2.97 -8.69 4.34
CA GLY A 411 3.73 -7.78 5.21
C GLY A 411 3.41 -7.95 6.71
N LEU A 412 2.31 -8.62 7.08
CA LEU A 412 2.07 -8.99 8.48
C LEU A 412 3.12 -10.01 8.95
N ASP A 413 3.46 -10.97 8.09
CA ASP A 413 4.49 -11.97 8.40
C ASP A 413 5.89 -11.33 8.51
N ASP A 414 6.20 -10.35 7.68
CA ASP A 414 7.53 -9.72 7.69
C ASP A 414 7.73 -8.72 8.84
N SER A 415 6.65 -8.10 9.34
CA SER A 415 6.74 -7.02 10.33
C SER A 415 6.50 -7.48 11.78
N VAL A 416 5.69 -8.53 11.96
CA VAL A 416 5.46 -9.13 13.27
C VAL A 416 6.47 -10.27 13.48
N GLU A 417 7.04 -10.37 14.66
CA GLU A 417 7.88 -11.47 15.11
C GLU A 417 7.08 -12.25 16.14
N ASN A 418 6.79 -13.53 15.84
CA ASN A 418 5.97 -14.36 16.73
C ASN A 418 6.61 -14.48 18.11
N PHE A 419 5.81 -14.39 19.16
CA PHE A 419 6.26 -14.50 20.53
C PHE A 419 6.94 -15.86 20.78
N GLU A 420 8.17 -15.82 21.27
CA GLU A 420 8.91 -17.00 21.71
C GLU A 420 9.02 -16.97 23.25
N GLU A 421 8.32 -17.89 23.90
CA GLU A 421 8.09 -17.85 25.34
C GLU A 421 9.35 -18.07 26.19
N GLN A 422 10.33 -18.82 25.67
CA GLN A 422 11.51 -19.20 26.44
C GLN A 422 12.47 -18.02 26.59
N ASN A 423 12.64 -17.25 25.52
CA ASN A 423 13.58 -16.15 25.44
C ASN A 423 12.92 -14.76 25.63
N LEU A 424 11.59 -14.72 25.72
CA LEU A 424 10.80 -13.47 25.80
C LEU A 424 11.07 -12.52 24.62
N THR A 425 11.31 -13.10 23.45
CA THR A 425 11.55 -12.39 22.18
C THR A 425 10.29 -12.38 21.32
N GLY A 426 10.30 -11.56 20.26
CA GLY A 426 9.13 -11.31 19.43
C GLY A 426 8.38 -10.06 19.87
N ASN A 427 7.37 -9.70 19.10
CA ASN A 427 6.64 -8.44 19.26
C ASN A 427 5.13 -8.56 19.01
N GLY A 428 4.62 -9.77 18.77
CA GLY A 428 3.19 -10.06 18.58
C GLY A 428 2.93 -11.56 18.51
N PHE A 429 1.71 -11.93 18.13
CA PHE A 429 1.26 -13.31 18.06
C PHE A 429 0.85 -13.64 16.62
N LYS A 430 1.33 -14.77 16.11
CA LYS A 430 1.02 -15.23 14.76
C LYS A 430 0.22 -16.51 14.76
N PHE A 431 -0.63 -16.64 13.75
CA PHE A 431 -1.25 -17.89 13.34
C PHE A 431 -1.12 -18.09 11.83
N TRP A 432 -1.17 -19.33 11.36
CA TRP A 432 -0.86 -19.64 9.95
C TRP A 432 -2.09 -20.05 9.14
N SER A 433 -2.95 -20.90 9.72
CA SER A 433 -4.17 -21.35 9.05
C SER A 433 -5.24 -20.25 9.03
N HIS A 434 -5.90 -20.06 7.88
CA HIS A 434 -6.97 -19.07 7.73
C HIS A 434 -8.31 -19.66 8.14
N ASP A 435 -8.47 -19.91 9.44
CA ASP A 435 -9.69 -20.46 10.01
C ASP A 435 -9.95 -19.90 11.41
N ALA A 436 -11.19 -20.07 11.86
CA ALA A 436 -11.67 -19.54 13.12
C ALA A 436 -11.02 -20.21 14.35
N ASP A 437 -10.57 -21.46 14.22
CA ASP A 437 -9.95 -22.21 15.32
C ASP A 437 -8.54 -21.69 15.60
N ALA A 438 -7.74 -21.52 14.55
CA ALA A 438 -6.40 -20.93 14.65
C ALA A 438 -6.43 -19.50 15.19
N LEU A 439 -7.41 -18.70 14.78
CA LEU A 439 -7.62 -17.36 15.33
C LEU A 439 -7.99 -17.43 16.82
N PHE A 440 -8.97 -18.26 17.19
CA PHE A 440 -9.42 -18.41 18.57
C PHE A 440 -8.30 -18.91 19.49
N ASP A 441 -7.54 -19.93 19.08
CA ASP A 441 -6.45 -20.49 19.87
C ASP A 441 -5.35 -19.46 20.13
N THR A 442 -5.04 -18.64 19.12
CA THR A 442 -4.02 -17.59 19.24
C THR A 442 -4.49 -16.43 20.13
N VAL A 443 -5.77 -16.05 20.05
CA VAL A 443 -6.39 -15.13 21.01
C VAL A 443 -6.34 -15.73 22.42
N GLY A 444 -6.65 -17.02 22.57
CA GLY A 444 -6.55 -17.74 23.84
C GLY A 444 -5.13 -17.71 24.43
N TRP A 445 -4.11 -17.88 23.59
CA TRP A 445 -2.69 -17.78 23.98
C TRP A 445 -2.32 -16.37 24.45
N ALA A 446 -2.76 -15.34 23.72
CA ALA A 446 -2.56 -13.95 24.12
C ALA A 446 -3.26 -13.63 25.46
N VAL A 447 -4.50 -14.09 25.65
CA VAL A 447 -5.26 -13.95 26.89
C VAL A 447 -4.57 -14.68 28.06
N HIS A 448 -4.09 -15.91 27.83
CA HIS A 448 -3.33 -16.65 28.84
C HIS A 448 -2.08 -15.89 29.26
N THR A 449 -1.32 -15.38 28.30
CA THR A 449 -0.10 -14.59 28.55
C THR A 449 -0.44 -13.31 29.33
N TRP A 450 -1.50 -12.61 28.95
CA TRP A 450 -1.99 -11.43 29.66
C TRP A 450 -2.24 -11.69 31.14
N PHE A 451 -2.97 -12.76 31.49
CA PHE A 451 -3.35 -13.03 32.88
C PHE A 451 -2.27 -13.73 33.70
N ARG A 452 -1.45 -14.58 33.08
CA ARG A 452 -0.53 -15.50 33.79
C ARG A 452 0.94 -15.10 33.70
N ARG A 453 1.33 -14.27 32.74
CA ARG A 453 2.74 -13.97 32.40
C ARG A 453 2.96 -12.47 32.21
N LYS A 454 2.79 -11.69 33.29
CA LYS A 454 2.90 -10.21 33.25
C LYS A 454 4.30 -9.71 32.87
N ASP A 455 5.33 -10.45 33.26
CA ASP A 455 6.73 -10.25 32.87
C ASP A 455 6.92 -10.39 31.35
N ALA A 456 6.34 -11.46 30.77
CA ALA A 456 6.38 -11.68 29.33
C ALA A 456 5.64 -10.57 28.55
N MET A 457 4.48 -10.14 29.05
CA MET A 457 3.73 -9.03 28.45
C MET A 457 4.54 -7.73 28.43
N ALA A 458 5.21 -7.40 29.54
CA ALA A 458 6.04 -6.21 29.61
C ALA A 458 7.22 -6.28 28.62
N ALA A 459 7.85 -7.45 28.48
CA ALA A 459 8.91 -7.68 27.50
C ALA A 459 8.39 -7.51 26.06
N LEU A 460 7.26 -8.12 25.72
CA LEU A 460 6.63 -8.02 24.40
C LEU A 460 6.28 -6.57 24.04
N ILE A 461 5.63 -5.82 24.94
CA ILE A 461 5.30 -4.41 24.72
C ILE A 461 6.58 -3.58 24.53
N GLY A 462 7.60 -3.85 25.34
CA GLY A 462 8.90 -3.23 25.22
C GLY A 462 9.59 -3.49 23.87
N ASN A 463 9.53 -4.72 23.37
CA ASN A 463 10.07 -5.12 22.07
C ASN A 463 9.28 -4.47 20.92
N ALA A 464 7.95 -4.50 21.00
CA ALA A 464 7.05 -3.88 20.03
C ALA A 464 7.33 -2.38 19.86
N MET A 465 7.34 -1.63 20.96
CA MET A 465 7.61 -0.19 20.94
C MET A 465 9.06 0.16 20.61
N ALA A 466 9.98 -0.80 20.58
CA ALA A 466 11.36 -0.60 20.14
C ALA A 466 11.53 -0.75 18.62
N LYS A 467 10.71 -1.58 17.97
CA LYS A 467 10.79 -1.83 16.53
C LYS A 467 10.43 -0.55 15.77
N ARG A 468 11.19 -0.24 14.72
CA ARG A 468 10.96 0.91 13.84
C ARG A 468 10.91 0.45 12.40
N PHE A 469 9.99 1.03 11.66
CA PHE A 469 9.81 0.87 10.22
C PHE A 469 9.82 2.26 9.61
N THR A 470 11.02 2.76 9.32
CA THR A 470 11.21 4.15 8.88
C THR A 470 11.14 4.25 7.36
N TRP A 471 10.71 5.40 6.85
CA TRP A 471 10.74 5.65 5.42
C TRP A 471 12.16 5.86 4.88
N GLU A 472 13.10 6.27 5.73
CA GLU A 472 14.53 6.33 5.43
C GLU A 472 15.07 4.94 5.07
N ASP A 473 14.76 3.92 5.87
CA ASP A 473 15.17 2.54 5.59
C ASP A 473 14.56 2.03 4.28
N SER A 474 13.26 2.28 4.06
CA SER A 474 12.59 1.91 2.81
C SER A 474 13.19 2.64 1.60
N ALA A 475 13.45 3.95 1.70
CA ALA A 475 14.01 4.76 0.62
C ALA A 475 15.43 4.31 0.25
N ALA A 476 16.26 3.94 1.22
CA ALA A 476 17.58 3.35 0.98
C ALA A 476 17.48 2.05 0.17
N ARG A 477 16.53 1.16 0.51
CA ARG A 477 16.27 -0.06 -0.27
C ARG A 477 15.78 0.25 -1.69
N TYR A 478 14.97 1.29 -1.88
CA TYR A 478 14.56 1.73 -3.22
C TYR A 478 15.74 2.31 -4.03
N GLU A 479 16.64 3.09 -3.43
CA GLU A 479 17.88 3.56 -4.09
C GLU A 479 18.72 2.37 -4.59
N GLU A 480 18.91 1.34 -3.75
CA GLU A 480 19.61 0.11 -4.14
C GLU A 480 18.92 -0.58 -5.32
N LEU A 481 17.59 -0.66 -5.29
CA LEU A 481 16.79 -1.23 -6.38
C LEU A 481 16.94 -0.43 -7.69
N TYR A 482 16.93 0.90 -7.62
CA TYR A 482 17.14 1.76 -8.78
C TYR A 482 18.54 1.59 -9.36
N CYS A 483 19.57 1.56 -8.51
CA CYS A 483 20.94 1.28 -8.94
C CYS A 483 21.06 -0.09 -9.62
N ARG A 484 20.37 -1.10 -9.08
CA ARG A 484 20.30 -2.44 -9.68
C ARG A 484 19.62 -2.40 -11.05
N ALA A 485 18.50 -1.69 -11.18
CA ALA A 485 17.78 -1.52 -12.44
C ALA A 485 18.67 -0.85 -13.51
N LEU A 486 19.36 0.22 -13.13
CA LEU A 486 20.27 0.95 -14.01
C LEU A 486 21.47 0.11 -14.48
N ARG A 487 22.09 -0.66 -13.57
CA ARG A 487 23.17 -1.60 -13.94
C ARG A 487 22.71 -2.63 -14.97
N LYS A 488 21.46 -3.11 -14.85
CA LYS A 488 20.87 -4.03 -15.83
C LYS A 488 20.58 -3.34 -17.17
N ARG A 489 20.01 -2.13 -17.15
CA ARG A 489 19.65 -1.40 -18.37
C ARG A 489 20.87 -0.96 -19.18
N LEU A 490 21.88 -0.41 -18.52
CA LEU A 490 23.03 0.23 -19.15
C LEU A 490 24.24 -0.71 -19.29
N GLY A 491 24.26 -1.80 -18.54
CA GLY A 491 25.46 -2.60 -18.30
C GLY A 491 26.41 -1.94 -17.29
N VAL A 492 27.20 -2.77 -16.59
CA VAL A 492 28.06 -2.33 -15.48
C VAL A 492 29.05 -1.24 -15.89
N GLY A 493 29.66 -1.35 -17.08
CA GLY A 493 30.66 -0.39 -17.54
C GLY A 493 30.10 1.02 -17.79
N VAL A 494 28.90 1.13 -18.37
CA VAL A 494 28.25 2.42 -18.60
C VAL A 494 27.76 3.01 -17.29
N PHE A 495 27.19 2.17 -16.41
CA PHE A 495 26.75 2.58 -15.08
C PHE A 495 27.89 3.22 -14.28
N VAL A 496 29.04 2.54 -14.16
CA VAL A 496 30.18 3.07 -13.38
C VAL A 496 30.70 4.38 -13.96
N ARG A 497 30.75 4.54 -15.29
CA ARG A 497 31.16 5.80 -15.93
C ARG A 497 30.21 6.97 -15.65
N ARG A 498 28.90 6.70 -15.60
CA ARG A 498 27.87 7.74 -15.41
C ARG A 498 27.63 8.08 -13.94
N PHE A 499 27.83 7.11 -13.04
CA PHE A 499 27.32 7.16 -11.68
C PHE A 499 28.33 6.78 -10.59
N GLY A 500 29.52 6.27 -10.92
CA GLY A 500 30.51 5.77 -9.96
C GLY A 500 31.43 6.82 -9.34
N GLY A 501 31.12 8.11 -9.51
CA GLY A 501 31.91 9.25 -9.02
C GLY A 501 31.38 9.84 -7.72
#